data_AF-A0A940NZL8-F1
#
_entry.id   AF-A0A940NZL8-F1
#
_cell.length_a   1.000
_cell.length_b   1.000
_cell.length_c   1.000
_cell.angle_alpha   90.00
_cell.angle_beta   90.00
_cell.angle_gamma   90.00
#
_symmetry.space_group_name_H-M   'P 1'
#
loop_
_entity.id
_entity.type
_entity.pdbx_description
1 polymer ?
#
loop_
_entity_poly.entity_id
_entity_poly.type
_entity_poly.pdbx_seq_one_letter_code
_entity_poly.pdbx_strand_id
1 'polypeptide(L)'
;AVFSCIAQFAFAYYQTGSFLWFGEGSIRAGLLLSLLCIYIYNGGKERDPADRSDCFGTSGRSAAERIPPALRFPLIALLALAAKKCDWDIATVMFTMTFELARPYGVRMQCRAYLLAAVWYLLPQCYRIAADPGTASEKLFLLGVLLPALLLRFYNGRKGGGTSSGISKWFFYVYYPAHLLLIRLIAGRIAAKG
;
A
#
# COMPACT_ATOMS: atom_id res chain seq x y z
N ALA A 1 3.85 10.18 5.73
CA ALA A 1 4.77 11.21 5.22
C ALA A 1 6.23 10.76 5.30
N VAL A 2 6.80 10.51 6.49
CA VAL A 2 8.23 10.13 6.63
C VAL A 2 8.60 8.87 5.84
N PHE A 3 7.78 7.81 5.91
CA PHE A 3 8.01 6.57 5.15
C PHE A 3 8.01 6.77 3.65
N SER A 4 6.96 7.39 3.10
CA SER A 4 6.87 7.65 1.66
C SER A 4 8.03 8.55 1.19
N CYS A 5 8.52 9.43 2.06
CA CYS A 5 9.72 10.22 1.78
C CYS A 5 10.97 9.35 1.61
N ILE A 6 11.30 8.57 2.63
CA ILE A 6 12.47 7.70 2.66
C ILE A 6 12.41 6.62 1.57
N ALA A 7 11.26 5.98 1.41
CA ALA A 7 11.05 4.92 0.43
C ALA A 7 11.23 5.42 -1.01
N GLN A 8 10.72 6.63 -1.34
CA GLN A 8 10.90 7.22 -2.67
C GLN A 8 12.37 7.45 -3.01
N PHE A 9 13.19 7.93 -2.06
CA PHE A 9 14.61 8.16 -2.31
C PHE A 9 15.35 6.84 -2.58
N ALA A 10 15.08 5.82 -1.77
CA ALA A 10 15.69 4.51 -1.93
C ALA A 10 15.27 3.85 -3.25
N PHE A 11 14.00 3.97 -3.62
CA PHE A 11 13.47 3.45 -4.89
C PHE A 11 13.99 4.20 -6.11
N ALA A 12 14.05 5.53 -6.05
CA ALA A 12 14.64 6.37 -7.10
C ALA A 12 16.09 5.96 -7.39
N TYR A 13 16.88 5.76 -6.32
CA TYR A 13 18.27 5.33 -6.44
C TYR A 13 18.38 3.91 -6.99
N TYR A 14 17.50 3.00 -6.56
CA TYR A 14 17.45 1.64 -7.08
C TYR A 14 17.23 1.63 -8.60
N GLN A 15 16.25 2.39 -9.09
CA GLN A 15 15.89 2.42 -10.51
C GLN A 15 16.90 3.20 -11.37
N THR A 16 17.27 4.41 -10.95
CA THR A 16 18.00 5.36 -11.81
C THR A 16 19.46 5.55 -11.45
N GLY A 17 19.88 5.08 -10.27
CA GLY A 17 21.18 5.44 -9.68
C GLY A 17 21.24 6.87 -9.14
N SER A 18 20.15 7.65 -9.25
CA SER A 18 20.02 9.00 -8.70
C SER A 18 19.02 9.03 -7.55
N PHE A 19 19.27 9.86 -6.54
CA PHE A 19 18.34 9.99 -5.41
C PHE A 19 17.09 10.80 -5.77
N LEU A 20 17.15 11.67 -6.77
CA LEU A 20 16.08 12.57 -7.14
C LEU A 20 15.41 12.11 -8.43
N TRP A 21 14.31 11.37 -8.29
CA TRP A 21 13.49 10.99 -9.43
C TRP A 21 11.99 11.06 -9.08
N PHE A 22 11.24 11.69 -9.98
CA PHE A 22 9.82 12.00 -9.86
C PHE A 22 9.03 11.55 -11.11
N GLY A 23 9.37 10.37 -11.65
CA GLY A 23 8.75 9.80 -12.85
C GLY A 23 7.71 8.70 -12.58
N GLU A 24 7.40 7.92 -13.63
CA GLU A 24 6.45 6.80 -13.60
C GLU A 24 6.92 5.66 -12.70
N GLY A 25 6.18 5.39 -11.63
CA GLY A 25 6.58 4.44 -10.57
C GLY A 25 6.75 5.09 -9.21
N SER A 26 6.32 6.35 -9.01
CA SER A 26 6.49 7.03 -7.72
C SER A 26 5.67 6.39 -6.59
N ILE A 27 6.37 5.91 -5.56
CA ILE A 27 5.80 5.41 -4.30
C ILE A 27 5.01 6.50 -3.57
N ARG A 28 5.53 7.74 -3.55
CA ARG A 28 4.83 8.87 -2.92
C ARG A 28 3.50 9.16 -3.60
N ALA A 29 3.48 9.17 -4.93
CA ALA A 29 2.27 9.43 -5.69
C ALA A 29 1.22 8.35 -5.42
N GLY A 30 1.60 7.07 -5.47
CA GLY A 30 0.68 5.95 -5.19
C GLY A 30 0.06 6.02 -3.80
N LEU A 31 0.86 6.34 -2.77
CA LEU A 31 0.37 6.50 -1.41
C LEU A 31 -0.51 7.74 -1.23
N LEU A 32 -0.21 8.85 -1.90
CA LEU A 32 -1.05 10.05 -1.85
C LEU A 32 -2.41 9.78 -2.51
N LEU A 33 -2.44 9.12 -3.67
CA LEU A 33 -3.66 8.78 -4.38
C LEU A 33 -4.55 7.83 -3.56
N SER A 34 -3.97 6.81 -2.93
CA SER A 34 -4.74 5.89 -2.07
C SER A 34 -5.30 6.57 -0.82
N LEU A 35 -4.53 7.47 -0.18
CA LEU A 35 -5.01 8.27 0.95
C LEU A 35 -6.11 9.25 0.53
N LEU A 36 -6.02 9.84 -0.66
CA LEU A 36 -7.08 10.67 -1.23
C LEU A 36 -8.36 9.85 -1.48
N CYS A 37 -8.26 8.62 -1.97
CA CYS A 37 -9.42 7.73 -2.11
C CYS A 37 -10.10 7.46 -0.77
N ILE A 38 -9.33 7.15 0.28
CA ILE A 38 -9.85 6.96 1.64
C ILE A 38 -10.52 8.24 2.13
N TYR A 39 -9.88 9.39 1.90
CA TYR A 39 -10.41 10.69 2.30
C TYR A 39 -11.75 11.01 1.62
N ILE A 40 -11.86 10.79 0.31
CA ILE A 40 -13.10 10.98 -0.46
C ILE A 40 -14.20 10.03 0.02
N TYR A 41 -13.84 8.77 0.27
CA TYR A 41 -14.77 7.76 0.76
C TYR A 41 -15.32 8.12 2.16
N ASN A 42 -14.44 8.51 3.08
CA ASN A 42 -14.80 8.82 4.46
C ASN A 42 -15.46 10.19 4.63
N GLY A 43 -15.13 11.18 3.78
CA GLY A 43 -15.79 12.49 3.77
C GLY A 43 -17.29 12.45 3.47
N GLY A 44 -17.80 11.27 3.08
CA GLY A 44 -19.18 11.02 2.74
C GLY A 44 -20.03 10.27 3.76
N LYS A 45 -19.44 9.76 4.85
CA LYS A 45 -20.16 9.04 5.91
C LYS A 45 -20.69 10.02 6.97
N GLU A 46 -21.99 9.96 7.26
CA GLU A 46 -22.54 10.49 8.51
C GLU A 46 -21.86 9.71 9.66
N ARG A 47 -21.23 10.40 10.61
CA ARG A 47 -20.47 9.73 11.68
C ARG A 47 -21.39 9.19 12.76
N ASP A 48 -21.18 7.93 13.11
CA ASP A 48 -21.59 7.38 14.40
C ASP A 48 -20.73 8.04 15.51
N PRO A 49 -21.33 8.65 16.55
CA PRO A 49 -20.61 9.31 17.65
C PRO A 49 -19.63 8.40 18.41
N ALA A 50 -19.67 7.08 18.21
CA ALA A 50 -18.77 6.12 18.85
C ALA A 50 -17.35 6.03 18.22
N ASP A 51 -17.10 6.52 17.00
CA ASP A 51 -15.77 6.44 16.36
C ASP A 51 -14.81 7.54 16.85
N ARG A 52 -14.21 7.29 18.01
CA ARG A 52 -13.28 8.20 18.72
C ARG A 52 -11.85 8.22 18.15
N SER A 53 -11.58 7.57 17.02
CA SER A 53 -10.22 7.29 16.55
C SER A 53 -9.63 8.28 15.54
N ASP A 54 -10.13 9.51 15.55
CA ASP A 54 -9.92 10.49 14.48
C ASP A 54 -8.50 11.12 14.50
N CYS A 55 -7.53 10.43 13.94
CA CYS A 55 -6.17 10.95 13.72
C CYS A 55 -6.06 11.88 12.50
N PHE A 56 -7.12 12.00 11.68
CA PHE A 56 -7.08 12.67 10.37
C PHE A 56 -7.91 13.96 10.26
N GLY A 57 -8.35 14.52 11.39
CA GLY A 57 -8.76 15.93 11.47
C GLY A 57 -9.99 16.33 10.64
N THR A 58 -10.90 15.40 10.34
CA THR A 58 -12.12 15.70 9.56
C THR A 58 -13.29 16.23 10.40
N SER A 59 -13.04 16.62 11.66
CA SER A 59 -14.05 17.01 12.65
C SER A 59 -14.75 18.37 12.41
N GLY A 60 -14.57 19.03 11.26
CA GLY A 60 -15.00 20.43 11.07
C GLY A 60 -15.70 20.78 9.75
N ARG A 61 -16.18 19.81 8.95
CA ARG A 61 -16.77 20.15 7.64
C ARG A 61 -18.26 20.51 7.70
N SER A 62 -18.56 21.71 7.19
CA SER A 62 -19.93 22.15 6.87
C SER A 62 -20.56 21.25 5.79
N ALA A 63 -21.86 21.01 5.87
CA ALA A 63 -22.60 20.11 4.97
C ALA A 63 -22.44 20.46 3.47
N ALA A 64 -22.10 21.70 3.15
CA ALA A 64 -21.86 22.21 1.80
C ALA A 64 -20.57 21.67 1.14
N GLU A 65 -19.58 21.21 1.92
CA GLU A 65 -18.31 20.68 1.40
C GLU A 65 -18.33 19.15 1.18
N ARG A 66 -19.48 18.51 1.40
CA ARG A 66 -19.63 17.06 1.21
C ARG A 66 -19.76 16.74 -0.27
N ILE A 67 -18.80 15.98 -0.79
CA ILE A 67 -18.83 15.47 -2.18
C ILE A 67 -20.13 14.65 -2.37
N PRO A 68 -20.90 14.90 -3.45
CA PRO A 68 -22.16 14.19 -3.68
C PRO A 68 -21.90 12.68 -3.82
N PRO A 69 -22.75 11.81 -3.25
CA PRO A 69 -22.51 10.36 -3.20
C PRO A 69 -22.32 9.73 -4.59
N ALA A 70 -23.02 10.25 -5.59
CA ALA A 70 -22.91 9.82 -6.98
C ALA A 70 -21.52 10.09 -7.60
N LEU A 71 -20.78 11.11 -7.12
CA LEU A 71 -19.47 11.49 -7.66
C LEU A 71 -18.29 10.80 -6.94
N ARG A 72 -18.53 10.17 -5.78
CA ARG A 72 -17.46 9.57 -4.97
C ARG A 72 -16.81 8.39 -5.67
N PHE A 73 -17.62 7.43 -6.13
CA PHE A 73 -17.13 6.24 -6.82
C PHE A 73 -16.43 6.54 -8.15
N PRO A 74 -16.96 7.40 -9.05
CA PRO A 74 -16.24 7.74 -10.27
C PRO A 74 -14.94 8.52 -9.98
N LEU A 75 -14.90 9.35 -8.92
CA LEU A 75 -13.66 10.02 -8.52
C LEU A 75 -12.62 9.04 -7.97
N ILE A 76 -13.03 8.09 -7.12
CA ILE A 76 -12.15 7.02 -6.63
C ILE A 76 -11.65 6.16 -7.80
N ALA A 77 -12.51 5.84 -8.77
CA ALA A 77 -12.12 5.10 -9.96
C ALA A 77 -11.10 5.88 -10.81
N LEU A 78 -11.31 7.18 -11.00
CA LEU A 78 -10.36 8.05 -11.70
C LEU A 78 -8.99 8.11 -11.00
N LEU A 79 -8.98 8.22 -9.66
CA LEU A 79 -7.75 8.20 -8.87
C LEU A 79 -7.05 6.84 -8.92
N ALA A 80 -7.81 5.73 -8.95
CA ALA A 80 -7.26 4.40 -9.17
C ALA A 80 -6.62 4.28 -10.57
N LEU A 81 -7.25 4.81 -11.61
CA LEU A 81 -6.66 4.86 -12.95
C LEU A 81 -5.40 5.74 -13.00
N ALA A 82 -5.37 6.85 -12.26
CA ALA A 82 -4.16 7.67 -12.11
C ALA A 82 -3.03 6.91 -11.38
N ALA A 83 -3.39 6.04 -10.42
CA ALA A 83 -2.44 5.18 -9.72
C ALA A 83 -1.77 4.15 -10.63
N LYS A 84 -2.28 3.92 -11.86
CA LYS A 84 -1.67 3.01 -12.84
C LYS A 84 -0.24 3.37 -13.23
N LYS A 85 0.12 4.65 -13.12
CA LYS A 85 1.49 5.12 -13.35
C LYS A 85 2.39 5.02 -12.12
N CYS A 86 1.91 4.47 -11.01
CA CYS A 86 2.67 4.31 -9.77
C CYS A 86 3.27 2.91 -9.68
N ASP A 87 4.17 2.70 -8.72
CA ASP A 87 4.92 1.45 -8.50
C ASP A 87 4.01 0.23 -8.34
N TRP A 88 2.95 0.36 -7.54
CA TRP A 88 2.01 -0.72 -7.23
C TRP A 88 0.68 -0.60 -7.98
N ASP A 89 0.61 0.25 -9.01
CA ASP A 89 -0.59 0.42 -9.86
C ASP A 89 -1.87 0.64 -9.00
N ILE A 90 -3.02 0.26 -9.56
CA ILE A 90 -4.34 0.15 -8.95
C ILE A 90 -4.32 -0.75 -7.71
N ALA A 91 -3.37 -1.69 -7.60
CA ALA A 91 -3.30 -2.60 -6.45
C ALA A 91 -3.09 -1.84 -5.14
N THR A 92 -2.33 -0.73 -5.15
CA THR A 92 -2.18 0.16 -3.99
C THR A 92 -3.54 0.65 -3.48
N VAL A 93 -4.36 1.15 -4.39
CA VAL A 93 -5.68 1.71 -4.06
C VAL A 93 -6.62 0.60 -3.61
N MET A 94 -6.59 -0.55 -4.28
CA MET A 94 -7.42 -1.70 -3.91
C MET A 94 -7.11 -2.20 -2.50
N PHE A 95 -5.85 -2.52 -2.19
CA PHE A 95 -5.49 -3.06 -0.87
C PHE A 95 -5.81 -2.09 0.27
N THR A 96 -5.50 -0.80 0.09
CA THR A 96 -5.78 0.24 1.11
C THR A 96 -7.28 0.43 1.33
N MET A 97 -8.08 0.49 0.26
CA MET A 97 -9.53 0.60 0.33
C MET A 97 -10.16 -0.65 0.96
N THR A 98 -9.68 -1.85 0.62
CA THR A 98 -10.17 -3.10 1.22
C THR A 98 -10.04 -3.08 2.74
N PHE A 99 -8.92 -2.58 3.28
CA PHE A 99 -8.74 -2.44 4.72
C PHE A 99 -9.75 -1.46 5.33
N GLU A 100 -9.94 -0.29 4.71
CA GLU A 100 -10.85 0.72 5.22
C GLU A 100 -12.31 0.28 5.17
N LEU A 101 -12.71 -0.40 4.09
CA LEU A 101 -14.06 -0.95 3.92
C LEU A 101 -14.35 -2.07 4.93
N ALA A 102 -13.38 -2.94 5.16
CA ALA A 102 -13.52 -4.05 6.11
C ALA A 102 -13.29 -3.63 7.57
N ARG A 103 -12.81 -2.40 7.81
CA ARG A 103 -12.45 -1.88 9.14
C ARG A 103 -13.57 -2.00 10.18
N PRO A 104 -14.83 -1.60 9.89
CA PRO A 104 -15.92 -1.63 10.87
C PRO A 104 -16.33 -3.05 11.29
N TYR A 105 -16.06 -4.05 10.45
CA TYR A 105 -16.50 -5.43 10.66
C TYR A 105 -15.48 -6.28 11.42
N GLY A 106 -14.38 -5.68 11.89
CA GLY A 106 -13.36 -6.33 12.72
C GLY A 106 -12.27 -7.08 11.95
N VAL A 107 -11.25 -7.55 12.69
CA VAL A 107 -10.00 -8.10 12.14
C VAL A 107 -10.22 -9.35 11.26
N ARG A 108 -11.20 -10.21 11.63
CA ARG A 108 -11.53 -11.40 10.83
C ARG A 108 -12.04 -11.03 9.44
N MET A 109 -12.88 -10.01 9.34
CA MET A 109 -13.38 -9.51 8.06
C MET A 109 -12.28 -8.81 7.27
N GLN A 110 -11.41 -8.03 7.93
CA GLN A 110 -10.23 -7.44 7.28
C GLN A 110 -9.33 -8.50 6.66
N CYS A 111 -9.08 -9.61 7.36
CA CYS A 111 -8.29 -10.71 6.83
C CYS A 111 -8.96 -11.35 5.60
N ARG A 112 -10.26 -11.64 5.65
CA ARG A 112 -11.01 -12.20 4.50
C ARG A 112 -11.03 -11.25 3.30
N ALA A 113 -11.31 -9.98 3.55
CA ALA A 113 -11.36 -8.96 2.51
C ALA A 113 -9.96 -8.79 1.86
N TYR A 114 -8.90 -8.76 2.67
CA TYR A 114 -7.53 -8.72 2.18
C TYR A 114 -7.17 -9.96 1.35
N LEU A 115 -7.54 -11.16 1.80
CA LEU A 115 -7.33 -12.39 1.02
C LEU A 115 -8.05 -12.35 -0.32
N LEU A 116 -9.27 -11.81 -0.38
CA LEU A 116 -9.99 -11.63 -1.63
C LEU A 116 -9.25 -10.67 -2.59
N ALA A 117 -8.75 -9.54 -2.07
CA ALA A 117 -7.92 -8.61 -2.84
C ALA A 117 -6.59 -9.27 -3.31
N ALA A 118 -5.97 -10.10 -2.46
CA ALA A 118 -4.77 -10.85 -2.82
C ALA A 118 -5.04 -11.87 -3.93
N VAL A 119 -6.16 -12.59 -3.89
CA VAL A 119 -6.57 -13.50 -4.96
C VAL A 119 -6.78 -12.74 -6.27
N TRP A 120 -7.48 -11.60 -6.23
CA TRP A 120 -7.65 -10.74 -7.40
C TRP A 120 -6.31 -10.31 -8.01
N TYR A 121 -5.34 -9.95 -7.18
CA TYR A 121 -4.00 -9.55 -7.61
C TYR A 121 -3.19 -10.72 -8.18
N LEU A 122 -3.27 -11.90 -7.57
CA LEU A 122 -2.49 -13.09 -7.96
C LEU A 122 -3.06 -13.83 -9.17
N LEU A 123 -4.38 -13.80 -9.37
CA LEU A 123 -5.05 -14.62 -10.39
C LEU A 123 -4.50 -14.40 -11.82
N PRO A 124 -4.31 -13.15 -12.31
CA PRO A 124 -3.68 -12.92 -13.61
C PRO A 124 -2.24 -13.41 -13.67
N GLN A 125 -1.52 -13.40 -12.54
CA GLN A 125 -0.13 -13.87 -12.48
C GLN A 125 -0.06 -15.39 -12.55
N CYS A 126 -0.98 -16.09 -11.88
CA CYS A 126 -1.13 -17.53 -12.00
C CYS A 126 -1.42 -17.96 -13.44
N TYR A 127 -2.30 -17.25 -14.14
CA TYR A 127 -2.57 -17.51 -15.55
C TYR A 127 -1.30 -17.36 -16.41
N ARG A 128 -0.50 -16.31 -16.17
CA ARG A 128 0.77 -16.09 -16.90
C ARG A 128 1.81 -17.16 -16.59
N ILE A 129 1.88 -17.66 -15.35
CA ILE A 129 2.77 -18.78 -14.98
C ILE A 129 2.30 -20.08 -15.63
N ALA A 130 0.99 -20.32 -15.69
CA ALA A 130 0.45 -21.51 -16.34
C ALA A 130 0.72 -21.51 -17.86
N ALA A 131 0.69 -20.34 -18.49
CA ALA A 131 1.02 -20.17 -19.90
C ALA A 131 2.52 -20.34 -20.19
N ASP A 132 3.39 -19.95 -19.27
CA ASP A 132 4.84 -20.12 -19.36
C ASP A 132 5.44 -20.55 -18.00
N PRO A 133 5.54 -21.87 -17.75
CA PRO A 133 6.03 -22.41 -16.49
C PRO A 133 7.48 -22.00 -16.17
N GLY A 134 8.28 -21.63 -17.18
CA GLY A 134 9.67 -21.18 -16.99
C GLY A 134 9.77 -19.91 -16.13
N THR A 135 8.71 -19.10 -16.10
CA THR A 135 8.65 -17.84 -15.33
C THR A 135 8.24 -18.03 -13.87
N ALA A 136 7.97 -19.26 -13.42
CA ALA A 136 7.47 -19.54 -12.08
C ALA A 136 8.45 -19.10 -10.98
N SER A 137 9.74 -19.40 -11.14
CA SER A 137 10.80 -19.08 -10.18
C SER A 137 10.94 -17.56 -9.97
N GLU A 138 10.86 -16.79 -11.05
CA GLU A 138 10.94 -15.32 -11.03
C GLU A 138 9.76 -14.66 -10.33
N LYS A 139 8.63 -15.37 -10.23
CA LYS A 139 7.36 -14.84 -9.70
C LYS A 139 7.06 -15.28 -8.27
N LEU A 140 7.92 -16.10 -7.65
CA LEU A 140 7.73 -16.57 -6.27
C LEU A 140 7.60 -15.42 -5.26
N PHE A 141 8.23 -14.27 -5.50
CA PHE A 141 8.14 -13.11 -4.61
C PHE A 141 6.70 -12.60 -4.44
N LEU A 142 5.81 -12.85 -5.41
CA LEU A 142 4.41 -12.43 -5.36
C LEU A 142 3.65 -13.09 -4.20
N LEU A 143 4.07 -14.27 -3.75
CA LEU A 143 3.52 -14.93 -2.56
C LEU A 143 3.67 -14.08 -1.29
N GLY A 144 4.60 -13.12 -1.29
CA GLY A 144 4.75 -12.13 -0.23
C GLY A 144 3.47 -11.33 0.06
N VAL A 145 2.56 -11.21 -0.93
CA VAL A 145 1.25 -10.57 -0.73
C VAL A 145 0.35 -11.34 0.25
N LEU A 146 0.66 -12.59 0.58
CA LEU A 146 -0.11 -13.37 1.57
C LEU A 146 0.36 -13.13 3.01
N LEU A 147 1.55 -12.55 3.20
CA LEU A 147 2.13 -12.30 4.52
C LEU A 147 1.23 -11.42 5.41
N PRO A 148 0.62 -10.32 4.92
CA PRO A 148 -0.23 -9.50 5.78
C PRO A 148 -1.47 -10.24 6.30
N ALA A 149 -2.07 -11.15 5.51
CA ALA A 149 -3.16 -12.00 5.99
C ALA A 149 -2.70 -12.93 7.13
N LEU A 150 -1.51 -13.52 7.00
CA LEU A 150 -0.91 -14.35 8.04
C LEU A 150 -0.66 -13.55 9.31
N LEU A 151 -0.11 -12.34 9.21
CA LEU A 151 0.12 -11.44 10.33
C LEU A 151 -1.19 -11.02 11.00
N LEU A 152 -2.23 -10.70 10.22
CA LEU A 152 -3.56 -10.35 10.73
C LEU A 152 -4.21 -11.49 11.50
N ARG A 153 -3.93 -12.74 11.15
CA ARG A 153 -4.43 -13.91 11.90
C ARG A 153 -3.91 -13.94 13.34
N PHE A 154 -2.69 -13.46 13.57
CA PHE A 154 -2.08 -13.35 14.89
C PHE A 154 -2.31 -11.98 15.55
N TYR A 155 -3.01 -11.07 14.88
CA TYR A 155 -3.23 -9.73 15.39
C TYR A 155 -4.41 -9.69 16.37
N ASN A 156 -4.11 -9.32 17.62
CA ASN A 156 -5.10 -9.26 18.71
C ASN A 156 -5.94 -7.97 18.71
N GLY A 157 -5.93 -7.18 17.62
CA GLY A 157 -6.72 -5.95 17.52
C GLY A 157 -6.19 -4.76 18.33
N ARG A 158 -5.17 -4.95 19.17
CA ARG A 158 -4.56 -3.90 20.00
C ARG A 158 -3.39 -3.24 19.29
N LYS A 159 -3.32 -1.90 19.34
CA LYS A 159 -2.17 -1.14 18.81
C LYS A 159 -0.88 -1.62 19.48
N GLY A 160 0.12 -1.99 18.69
CA GLY A 160 1.44 -2.32 19.20
C GLY A 160 2.13 -1.07 19.75
N GLY A 161 2.17 -0.91 21.08
CA GLY A 161 2.61 0.32 21.73
C GLY A 161 3.33 0.14 23.08
N GLY A 162 3.91 -1.04 23.36
CA GLY A 162 4.79 -1.23 24.51
C GLY A 162 6.19 -0.63 24.29
N THR A 163 6.99 -0.57 25.36
CA THR A 163 8.36 -0.01 25.51
C THR A 163 9.36 -0.33 24.38
N SER A 164 9.14 -1.40 23.60
CA SER A 164 9.94 -1.79 22.42
C SER A 164 9.56 -1.08 21.10
N SER A 165 8.54 -0.23 21.11
CA SER A 165 7.98 0.41 19.90
C SER A 165 8.85 1.47 19.23
N GLY A 166 9.89 1.96 19.90
CA GLY A 166 10.87 2.87 19.29
C GLY A 166 11.73 2.14 18.26
N ILE A 167 12.36 1.03 18.68
CA ILE A 167 13.29 0.26 17.85
C ILE A 167 12.58 -0.37 16.66
N SER A 168 11.38 -0.94 16.85
CA SER A 168 10.66 -1.59 15.73
C SER A 168 10.21 -0.60 14.64
N LYS A 169 9.87 0.65 15.01
CA LYS A 169 9.57 1.71 14.04
C LYS A 169 10.81 2.09 13.25
N TRP A 170 11.92 2.41 13.93
CA TRP A 170 13.16 2.84 13.30
C TRP A 170 13.83 1.73 12.49
N PHE A 171 13.74 0.48 12.94
CA PHE A 171 14.23 -0.69 12.20
C PHE A 171 13.69 -0.70 10.78
N PHE A 172 12.38 -0.53 10.59
CA PHE A 172 11.78 -0.53 9.26
C PHE A 172 12.29 0.63 8.38
N TYR A 173 12.46 1.82 8.96
CA TYR A 173 12.98 3.00 8.24
C TYR A 173 14.44 2.86 7.80
N VAL A 174 15.25 2.09 8.52
CA VAL A 174 16.66 1.81 8.15
C VAL A 174 16.76 0.59 7.24
N TYR A 175 16.05 -0.48 7.59
CA TYR A 175 16.03 -1.73 6.84
C TYR A 175 15.55 -1.51 5.40
N TYR A 176 14.50 -0.69 5.19
CA TYR A 176 13.92 -0.51 3.86
C TYR A 176 14.91 0.10 2.84
N PRO A 177 15.56 1.24 3.10
CA PRO A 177 16.61 1.76 2.23
C PRO A 177 17.81 0.83 2.11
N ALA A 178 18.24 0.21 3.21
CA ALA A 178 19.45 -0.61 3.24
C ALA A 178 19.36 -1.82 2.31
N HIS A 179 18.22 -2.52 2.28
CA HIS A 179 18.10 -3.70 1.40
C HIS A 179 18.00 -3.31 -0.08
N LEU A 180 17.36 -2.19 -0.44
CA LEU A 180 17.35 -1.70 -1.82
C LEU A 180 18.74 -1.32 -2.32
N LEU A 181 19.55 -0.71 -1.45
CA LEU A 181 20.97 -0.44 -1.72
C LEU A 181 21.75 -1.75 -1.90
N LEU A 182 21.57 -2.71 -1.01
CA LEU A 182 22.25 -4.01 -1.09
C LEU A 182 21.90 -4.76 -2.39
N ILE A 183 20.62 -4.79 -2.78
CA ILE A 183 20.19 -5.43 -4.03
C ILE A 183 20.87 -4.77 -5.23
N ARG A 184 20.89 -3.43 -5.29
CA ARG A 184 21.55 -2.71 -6.39
C ARG A 184 23.06 -2.97 -6.42
N LEU A 185 23.72 -3.03 -5.27
CA LEU A 185 25.15 -3.34 -5.19
C LEU A 185 25.44 -4.76 -5.70
N ILE A 186 24.64 -5.75 -5.30
CA ILE A 186 24.78 -7.13 -5.77
C ILE A 186 24.53 -7.19 -7.29
N ALA A 187 23.46 -6.55 -7.77
CA ALA A 187 23.14 -6.50 -9.20
C ALA A 187 24.27 -5.86 -10.03
N GLY A 188 24.84 -4.74 -9.56
CA GLY A 188 25.97 -4.10 -10.20
C GLY A 188 27.23 -4.97 -10.24
N ARG A 189 27.48 -5.78 -9.20
CA ARG A 189 28.61 -6.73 -9.17
C ARG A 189 28.42 -7.92 -10.11
N ILE A 190 27.19 -8.37 -10.32
CA ILE A 190 26.88 -9.42 -11.30
C ILE A 190 27.07 -8.87 -12.72
N ALA A 191 26.54 -7.68 -13.01
CA ALA A 191 26.67 -7.03 -14.32
C ALA A 191 28.13 -6.69 -14.69
N ALA A 192 28.99 -6.40 -13.71
CA ALA A 192 30.41 -6.12 -13.96
C ALA A 192 31.26 -7.39 -14.22
N LYS A 193 30.70 -8.58 -14.03
CA LYS A 193 31.38 -9.87 -14.20
C LYS A 193 30.93 -10.66 -15.44
N GLY A 194 29.82 -10.28 -16.05
CA GLY A 194 29.33 -10.84 -17.31
C GLY A 194 29.73 -9.96 -18.48
#